data_AF-A0A1E3WJ09-F1
#
_entry.id   AF-A0A1E3WJ09-F1
#
_cell.length_a   1.000
_cell.length_b   1.000
_cell.length_c   1.000
_cell.angle_alpha   90.00
_cell.angle_beta   90.00
_cell.angle_gamma   90.00
#
_symmetry.space_group_name_H-M   'P 1'
#
loop_
_entity.id
_entity.type
_entity.pdbx_description
1 polymer ?
#
loop_
_entity_poly.entity_id
_entity_poly.type
_entity_poly.pdbx_seq_one_letter_code
_entity_poly.pdbx_strand_id
1 'polypeptide(L)'
;MMGDIAKEKIKYVRNFTFDDVNTIKIDPMMPYHDKRKPFVNKWFSSSDGYDVNAFIKLCSKKNIDRLEKERGACVVYTHFASGFVNENGELNDDFKKCIDYISTRNGWFVPCGQLLDYLEGNQTSRVGRFYLLKLNAKWLIDRCKKFITYGE
;
A
#
# COMPACT_ATOMS: atom_id res chain seq x y z
N MET A 1 20.03 -12.79 17.37
CA MET A 1 18.61 -12.85 17.80
C MET A 1 17.69 -12.72 16.59
N MET A 2 16.38 -12.92 16.74
CA MET A 2 15.41 -12.89 15.62
C MET A 2 15.44 -11.58 14.81
N GLY A 3 15.73 -10.44 15.46
CA GLY A 3 15.86 -9.14 14.79
C GLY A 3 17.07 -9.02 13.87
N ASP A 4 18.18 -9.70 14.17
CA ASP A 4 19.38 -9.69 13.32
C ASP A 4 19.15 -10.50 12.05
N ILE A 5 18.49 -11.66 12.17
CA ILE A 5 18.13 -12.52 11.03
C ILE A 5 17.14 -11.79 10.12
N ALA A 6 16.14 -11.13 10.70
CA ALA A 6 15.19 -10.32 9.93
C ALA A 6 15.90 -9.20 9.15
N LYS A 7 16.87 -8.53 9.79
CA LYS A 7 17.69 -7.51 9.13
C LYS A 7 18.55 -8.07 8.00
N GLU A 8 19.05 -9.30 8.11
CA GLU A 8 19.82 -9.93 7.05
C GLU A 8 18.94 -10.35 5.85
N LYS A 9 17.73 -10.88 6.12
CA LYS A 9 16.89 -11.50 5.09
C LYS A 9 15.83 -10.58 4.49
N ILE A 10 15.40 -9.54 5.20
CA ILE A 10 14.27 -8.70 4.81
C ILE A 10 14.74 -7.30 4.48
N LYS A 11 14.69 -6.94 3.19
CA LYS A 11 15.07 -5.60 2.72
C LYS A 11 13.99 -4.54 3.02
N TYR A 12 12.73 -4.90 2.81
CA TYR A 12 11.59 -3.98 2.93
C TYR A 12 10.57 -4.48 3.95
N VAL A 13 10.13 -3.57 4.82
CA VAL A 13 9.10 -3.84 5.84
C VAL A 13 7.99 -2.81 5.70
N ARG A 14 6.74 -3.28 5.70
CA ARG A 14 5.58 -2.39 5.63
C ARG A 14 5.36 -1.68 6.97
N ASN A 15 5.01 -0.40 6.91
CA ASN A 15 4.65 0.41 8.07
C ASN A 15 3.18 0.83 8.04
N PHE A 16 2.85 1.85 7.25
CA PHE A 16 1.51 2.44 7.20
C PHE A 16 0.65 1.84 6.10
N THR A 17 -0.65 1.80 6.35
CA THR A 17 -1.69 1.46 5.38
C THR A 17 -2.64 2.65 5.24
N PHE A 18 -2.84 3.15 4.02
CA PHE A 18 -3.68 4.33 3.77
C PHE A 18 -4.88 4.01 2.89
N ASP A 19 -5.96 4.78 3.03
CA ASP A 19 -7.20 4.61 2.25
C ASP A 19 -7.16 5.33 0.88
N ASP A 20 -5.97 5.67 0.37
CA ASP A 20 -5.79 6.26 -0.97
C ASP A 20 -5.01 5.30 -1.87
N VAL A 21 -5.36 5.31 -3.16
CA VAL A 21 -4.72 4.49 -4.20
C VAL A 21 -3.31 4.98 -4.54
N ASN A 22 -3.02 6.28 -4.41
CA ASN A 22 -1.70 6.81 -4.76
C ASN A 22 -0.76 6.79 -3.55
N THR A 23 -0.13 5.64 -3.30
CA THR A 23 0.72 5.42 -2.14
C THR A 23 1.94 6.35 -2.12
N ILE A 24 2.58 6.57 -3.29
CA ILE A 24 3.79 7.43 -3.38
C ILE A 24 3.48 8.92 -3.19
N LYS A 25 2.24 9.35 -3.44
CA LYS A 25 1.83 10.74 -3.17
C LYS A 25 1.73 11.00 -1.66
N ILE A 26 1.33 9.99 -0.89
CA ILE A 26 1.22 10.11 0.57
C ILE A 26 2.59 9.96 1.23
N ASP A 27 3.35 8.94 0.84
CA ASP A 27 4.66 8.61 1.39
C ASP A 27 5.76 8.72 0.31
N PRO A 28 6.08 9.94 -0.18
CA PRO A 28 7.03 10.12 -1.28
C PRO A 28 8.45 9.69 -0.95
N MET A 29 8.80 9.62 0.34
CA MET A 29 10.13 9.21 0.80
C MET A 29 10.31 7.69 0.86
N MET A 30 9.26 6.90 0.60
CA MET A 30 9.40 5.45 0.63
C MET A 30 10.18 4.92 -0.58
N PRO A 31 11.02 3.89 -0.41
CA PRO A 31 11.37 3.25 0.85
C PRO A 31 12.41 4.04 1.69
N TYR A 32 12.23 4.13 3.01
CA TYR A 32 13.12 4.92 3.91
C TYR A 32 13.68 4.16 5.11
N HIS A 33 14.83 4.62 5.63
CA HIS A 33 15.38 4.14 6.89
C HIS A 33 15.06 5.09 8.06
N ASP A 34 14.61 4.52 9.19
CA ASP A 34 14.43 5.24 10.46
C ASP A 34 15.52 4.82 11.45
N LYS A 35 16.40 5.76 11.81
CA LYS A 35 17.53 5.52 12.73
C LYS A 35 17.09 5.01 14.11
N ARG A 36 15.85 5.29 14.52
CA ARG A 36 15.30 4.81 15.81
C ARG A 36 14.92 3.33 15.77
N LYS A 37 14.82 2.74 14.58
CA LYS A 37 14.48 1.32 14.36
C LYS A 37 15.63 0.63 13.60
N PRO A 38 16.81 0.46 14.23
CA PRO A 38 18.04 0.04 13.55
C PRO A 38 18.01 -1.38 12.97
N PHE A 39 17.04 -2.22 13.37
CA PHE A 39 16.84 -3.58 12.86
C PHE A 39 16.00 -3.65 11.59
N VAL A 40 15.41 -2.53 11.15
CA VAL A 40 14.66 -2.49 9.89
C VAL A 40 15.45 -1.74 8.84
N ASN A 41 15.75 -2.42 7.74
CA ASN A 41 16.51 -1.85 6.64
C ASN A 41 15.75 -0.69 6.02
N LYS A 42 14.56 -0.95 5.47
CA LYS A 42 13.73 0.06 4.83
C LYS A 42 12.24 -0.15 5.10
N TRP A 43 11.57 0.95 5.43
CA TRP A 43 10.13 1.04 5.61
C TRP A 43 9.45 1.49 4.33
N PHE A 44 8.27 0.95 4.05
CA PHE A 44 7.39 1.43 3.00
C PHE A 44 5.94 1.46 3.47
N SER A 45 5.11 2.24 2.80
CA SER A 45 3.67 2.30 3.05
C SER A 45 2.91 1.56 1.95
N SER A 46 1.68 1.15 2.25
CA SER A 46 0.77 0.53 1.29
C SER A 46 -0.61 1.16 1.35
N SER A 47 -1.44 0.83 0.38
CA SER A 47 -2.87 1.15 0.37
C SER A 47 -3.68 0.00 1.00
N ASP A 48 -4.75 0.32 1.71
CA ASP A 48 -5.59 -0.63 2.44
C ASP A 48 -6.70 -1.21 1.56
N GLY A 49 -6.52 -2.45 1.11
CA GLY A 49 -7.54 -3.25 0.43
C GLY A 49 -7.84 -4.53 1.22
N TYR A 50 -7.95 -4.44 2.56
CA TYR A 50 -8.00 -5.60 3.45
C TYR A 50 -9.05 -6.66 3.05
N ASP A 51 -10.22 -6.27 2.58
CA ASP A 51 -11.27 -7.15 2.06
C ASP A 51 -11.68 -6.79 0.62
N VAL A 52 -12.56 -7.60 0.05
CA VAL A 52 -13.04 -7.42 -1.33
C VAL A 52 -13.69 -6.04 -1.55
N ASN A 53 -14.44 -5.52 -0.57
CA ASN A 53 -15.15 -4.25 -0.68
C ASN A 53 -14.20 -3.06 -0.64
N ALA A 54 -13.25 -3.08 0.29
CA ALA A 54 -12.17 -2.12 0.40
C ALA A 54 -11.32 -2.13 -0.87
N PHE A 55 -10.99 -3.31 -1.39
CA PHE A 55 -10.24 -3.45 -2.64
C PHE A 55 -10.99 -2.81 -3.82
N ILE A 56 -12.26 -3.17 -4.05
CA ILE A 56 -13.06 -2.63 -5.15
C ILE A 56 -13.21 -1.11 -5.04
N LYS A 57 -13.43 -0.59 -3.83
CA LYS A 57 -13.51 0.86 -3.58
C LYS A 57 -12.18 1.56 -3.87
N LEU A 58 -11.08 1.01 -3.35
CA LEU A 58 -9.73 1.53 -3.52
C LEU A 58 -9.34 1.55 -5.00
N CYS A 59 -9.57 0.45 -5.70
CA CYS A 59 -9.22 0.23 -7.09
C CYS A 59 -10.35 0.57 -8.08
N SER A 60 -11.33 1.36 -7.64
CA SER A 60 -12.43 1.78 -8.52
C SER A 60 -11.90 2.48 -9.77
N LYS A 61 -12.68 2.41 -10.87
CA LYS A 61 -12.37 3.04 -12.16
C LYS A 61 -11.82 4.46 -12.00
N LYS A 62 -12.54 5.29 -11.24
CA LYS A 62 -12.19 6.69 -10.93
C LYS A 62 -10.82 6.81 -10.25
N ASN A 63 -10.49 5.91 -9.33
CA ASN A 63 -9.23 5.93 -8.60
C ASN A 63 -8.07 5.49 -9.49
N ILE A 64 -8.25 4.47 -10.33
CA ILE A 64 -7.23 4.03 -11.29
C ILE A 64 -6.95 5.12 -12.34
N ASP A 65 -8.00 5.76 -12.88
CA ASP A 65 -7.85 6.88 -13.82
C ASP A 65 -7.12 8.05 -13.19
N ARG A 66 -7.41 8.33 -11.92
CA ARG A 66 -6.68 9.35 -11.14
C ARG A 66 -5.22 8.96 -10.94
N LEU A 67 -4.93 7.70 -10.60
CA LEU A 67 -3.57 7.21 -10.40
C LEU A 67 -2.74 7.37 -11.68
N GLU A 68 -3.31 7.00 -12.83
CA GLU A 68 -2.70 7.14 -14.15
C GLU A 68 -2.41 8.62 -14.47
N LYS A 69 -3.40 9.50 -14.29
CA LYS A 69 -3.25 10.95 -14.50
C LYS A 69 -2.18 11.57 -13.60
N GLU A 70 -2.10 11.12 -12.36
CA GLU A 70 -1.11 11.58 -11.38
C GLU A 70 0.29 10.98 -11.61
N ARG A 71 0.43 10.03 -12.56
CA ARG A 71 1.66 9.25 -12.78
C ARG A 71 2.15 8.60 -11.48
N GLY A 72 1.19 8.13 -10.69
CA GLY A 72 1.41 7.58 -9.36
C GLY A 72 1.80 6.11 -9.37
N ALA A 73 2.04 5.57 -8.17
CA ALA A 73 2.20 4.15 -7.95
C ALA A 73 1.40 3.71 -6.71
N CYS A 74 0.89 2.48 -6.76
CA CYS A 74 0.06 1.89 -5.73
C CYS A 74 0.66 0.56 -5.29
N VAL A 75 0.79 0.36 -3.98
CA VAL A 75 1.06 -0.96 -3.40
C VAL A 75 -0.18 -1.36 -2.61
N VAL A 76 -0.99 -2.28 -3.15
CA VAL A 76 -2.21 -2.73 -2.46
C VAL A 76 -1.87 -3.90 -1.54
N TYR A 77 -2.32 -3.82 -0.30
CA TYR A 77 -2.39 -4.98 0.59
C TYR A 77 -3.80 -5.53 0.63
N THR A 78 -3.93 -6.85 0.51
CA THR A 78 -5.23 -7.51 0.57
C THR A 78 -5.16 -8.88 1.26
N HIS A 79 -6.25 -9.27 1.91
CA HIS A 79 -6.45 -10.63 2.41
C HIS A 79 -7.42 -11.37 1.49
N PHE A 80 -6.91 -12.23 0.61
CA PHE A 80 -7.77 -12.95 -0.34
C PHE A 80 -8.81 -13.87 0.31
N ALA A 81 -8.63 -14.25 1.59
CA ALA A 81 -9.63 -14.99 2.35
C ALA A 81 -10.87 -14.16 2.73
N SER A 82 -10.87 -12.83 2.50
CA SER A 82 -11.91 -11.91 2.97
C SER A 82 -12.88 -11.50 1.86
N GLY A 83 -13.79 -12.41 1.50
CA GLY A 83 -14.94 -12.12 0.64
C GLY A 83 -14.67 -12.15 -0.87
N PHE A 84 -13.48 -12.54 -1.31
CA PHE A 84 -13.15 -12.62 -2.74
C PHE A 84 -13.81 -13.80 -3.43
N VAL A 85 -14.07 -14.89 -2.70
CA VAL A 85 -14.68 -16.12 -3.20
C VAL A 85 -15.90 -16.44 -2.35
N ASN A 86 -17.03 -16.78 -2.97
CA ASN A 86 -18.24 -17.18 -2.26
C ASN A 86 -18.19 -18.66 -1.82
N GLU A 87 -19.23 -19.12 -1.13
CA GLU A 87 -19.32 -20.51 -0.63
C GLU A 87 -19.31 -21.56 -1.74
N ASN A 88 -19.70 -21.18 -2.97
CA ASN A 88 -19.69 -22.05 -4.14
C ASN A 88 -18.32 -22.10 -4.85
N GLY A 89 -17.30 -21.39 -4.33
CA GLY A 89 -15.98 -21.30 -4.96
C GLY A 89 -15.91 -20.28 -6.11
N GLU A 90 -16.91 -19.42 -6.26
CA GLU A 90 -16.97 -18.44 -7.35
C GLU A 90 -16.36 -17.11 -6.90
N LEU A 91 -15.48 -16.56 -7.75
CA LEU A 91 -14.85 -15.27 -7.52
C LEU A 91 -15.86 -14.11 -7.67
N ASN A 92 -15.78 -13.11 -6.79
CA ASN A 92 -16.64 -11.93 -6.79
C ASN A 92 -16.60 -11.19 -8.14
N ASP A 93 -17.77 -10.91 -8.72
CA ASP A 93 -17.86 -10.34 -10.07
C ASP A 93 -17.40 -8.89 -10.16
N ASP A 94 -17.55 -8.10 -9.09
CA ASP A 94 -17.08 -6.71 -9.08
C ASP A 94 -15.56 -6.65 -8.91
N PHE A 95 -14.97 -7.62 -8.20
CA PHE A 95 -13.53 -7.82 -8.19
C PHE A 95 -13.01 -8.20 -9.59
N LYS A 96 -13.68 -9.12 -10.31
CA LYS A 96 -13.33 -9.45 -11.71
C LYS A 96 -13.34 -8.22 -12.60
N LYS A 97 -14.45 -7.46 -12.61
CA LYS A 97 -14.57 -6.21 -13.39
C LYS A 97 -13.47 -5.21 -13.05
N CYS A 98 -13.11 -5.10 -11.77
CA CYS A 98 -12.04 -4.23 -11.30
C CYS A 98 -10.67 -4.65 -11.87
N ILE A 99 -10.33 -5.95 -11.77
CA ILE A 99 -9.08 -6.49 -12.31
C ILE A 99 -9.04 -6.41 -13.84
N ASP A 100 -10.14 -6.75 -14.52
CA ASP A 100 -10.27 -6.63 -15.97
C ASP A 100 -10.00 -5.19 -16.39
N TYR A 101 -10.62 -4.21 -15.71
CA TYR A 101 -10.37 -2.80 -15.98
C TYR A 101 -8.89 -2.41 -15.82
N ILE A 102 -8.26 -2.82 -14.71
CA ILE A 102 -6.85 -2.55 -14.45
C ILE A 102 -5.97 -3.17 -15.53
N SER A 103 -6.27 -4.40 -15.97
CA SER A 103 -5.48 -5.12 -16.97
C SER A 103 -5.45 -4.43 -18.34
N THR A 104 -6.48 -3.63 -18.67
CA THR A 104 -6.51 -2.82 -19.90
C THR A 104 -5.64 -1.57 -19.86
N ARG A 105 -5.11 -1.21 -18.69
CA ARG A 105 -4.31 0.01 -18.51
C ARG A 105 -2.87 -0.24 -18.94
N ASN A 106 -2.23 0.78 -19.48
CA ASN A 106 -0.79 0.76 -19.76
C ASN A 106 0.03 1.05 -18.48
N GLY A 107 -0.17 0.21 -17.46
CA GLY A 107 0.48 0.32 -16.16
C GLY A 107 1.74 -0.54 -16.05
N TRP A 108 2.64 -0.15 -15.17
CA TRP A 108 3.78 -0.99 -14.79
C TRP A 108 3.39 -1.93 -13.65
N PHE A 109 2.97 -3.15 -13.99
CA PHE A 109 2.54 -4.17 -13.03
C PHE A 109 3.72 -5.05 -12.62
N VAL A 110 4.27 -4.79 -11.44
CA VAL A 110 5.45 -5.52 -10.92
C VAL A 110 5.27 -5.93 -9.46
N PRO A 111 6.04 -6.94 -9.00
CA PRO A 111 6.12 -7.25 -7.59
C PRO A 111 6.52 -6.02 -6.76
N CYS A 112 5.98 -5.92 -5.54
CA CYS A 112 6.24 -4.80 -4.63
C CYS A 112 7.75 -4.54 -4.45
N GLY A 113 8.57 -5.60 -4.29
CA GLY A 113 10.02 -5.46 -4.16
C GLY A 113 10.67 -4.72 -5.34
N GLN A 114 10.27 -5.03 -6.57
CA GLN A 114 10.81 -4.41 -7.77
C GLN A 114 10.43 -2.93 -7.89
N LEU A 115 9.19 -2.56 -7.50
CA LEU A 115 8.80 -1.16 -7.41
C LEU A 115 9.64 -0.43 -6.35
N LEU A 116 9.84 -1.03 -5.17
CA LEU A 116 10.62 -0.43 -4.09
C LEU A 116 12.10 -0.28 -4.45
N ASP A 117 12.69 -1.25 -5.15
CA ASP A 117 14.06 -1.16 -5.69
C ASP A 117 14.19 0.03 -6.65
N TYR A 118 13.21 0.22 -7.54
CA TYR A 118 13.16 1.36 -8.47
C TYR A 118 13.03 2.71 -7.73
N LEU A 119 12.22 2.78 -6.69
CA LEU A 119 12.06 4.00 -5.88
C LEU A 119 13.32 4.30 -5.04
N GLU A 120 13.99 3.27 -4.52
CA GLU A 120 15.20 3.41 -3.73
C GLU A 120 16.37 3.99 -4.53
N GLY A 121 16.56 3.53 -5.77
CA GLY A 121 17.63 4.01 -6.65
C GLY A 121 17.58 5.52 -6.93
N ASN A 122 16.45 6.17 -6.63
CA ASN A 122 16.21 7.58 -6.88
C ASN A 122 16.31 8.47 -5.63
N GLN A 123 16.57 7.95 -4.41
CA GLN A 123 16.49 8.75 -3.17
C GLN A 123 17.47 8.35 -2.05
N THR A 124 18.04 9.33 -1.33
CA THR A 124 18.76 9.12 -0.06
C THR A 124 17.81 9.19 1.13
N SER A 125 17.09 8.11 1.41
CA SER A 125 15.89 8.15 2.25
C SER A 125 16.16 7.97 3.75
N ARG A 126 16.65 9.03 4.41
CA ARG A 126 16.58 9.18 5.89
C ARG A 126 15.45 10.13 6.23
N VAL A 127 14.50 9.70 7.05
CA VAL A 127 13.34 10.52 7.43
C VAL A 127 13.49 11.13 8.81
N GLY A 128 13.06 12.38 8.95
CA GLY A 128 13.00 13.09 10.22
C GLY A 128 11.74 12.79 11.03
N ARG A 129 11.72 13.25 12.28
CA ARG A 129 10.57 13.06 13.18
C ARG A 129 9.29 13.72 12.66
N PHE A 130 9.39 14.94 12.11
CA PHE A 130 8.23 15.68 11.57
C PHE A 130 7.57 14.97 10.39
N TYR A 131 8.37 14.36 9.51
CA TYR A 131 7.84 13.58 8.39
C TYR A 131 7.00 12.39 8.89
N LEU A 132 7.54 11.63 9.85
CA LEU A 132 6.79 10.53 10.44
C LEU A 132 5.57 11.01 11.23
N LEU A 133 5.63 12.15 11.93
CA LEU A 133 4.46 12.71 12.61
C LEU A 133 3.34 13.05 11.62
N LYS A 134 3.67 13.59 10.45
CA LYS A 134 2.71 13.83 9.37
C LYS A 134 2.07 12.53 8.88
N LEU A 135 2.88 11.48 8.64
CA LEU A 135 2.36 10.17 8.23
C LEU A 135 1.47 9.53 9.29
N ASN A 136 1.88 9.59 10.56
CA ASN A 136 1.08 9.10 11.69
C ASN A 136 -0.25 9.84 11.80
N ALA A 137 -0.25 11.17 11.67
CA ALA A 137 -1.48 11.96 11.72
C ALA A 137 -2.43 11.59 10.56
N LYS A 138 -1.90 11.45 9.33
CA LYS A 138 -2.71 11.01 8.18
C LYS A 138 -3.29 9.62 8.40
N TRP A 139 -2.46 8.68 8.87
CA TRP A 139 -2.87 7.31 9.17
C TRP A 139 -3.96 7.26 10.25
N LEU A 140 -3.81 8.06 11.32
CA LEU A 140 -4.81 8.15 12.39
C LEU A 140 -6.15 8.69 11.86
N ILE A 141 -6.12 9.73 11.03
CA ILE A 141 -7.33 10.27 10.39
C ILE A 141 -8.04 9.21 9.56
N ASP A 142 -7.29 8.43 8.77
CA ASP A 142 -7.86 7.36 7.95
C ASP A 142 -8.49 6.27 8.84
N ARG A 143 -7.84 5.89 9.94
CA ARG A 143 -8.39 4.95 10.91
C ARG A 143 -9.66 5.45 11.58
N CYS A 144 -9.71 6.72 12.01
CA CYS A 144 -10.92 7.31 12.58
C CYS A 144 -12.07 7.35 11.56
N LYS A 145 -11.79 7.67 10.28
CA LYS A 145 -12.82 7.65 9.23
C LYS A 145 -13.34 6.25 8.98
N LYS A 146 -12.46 5.25 8.98
CA LYS A 146 -12.84 3.84 8.82
C LYS A 146 -13.74 3.38 9.97
N PHE A 147 -13.36 3.70 11.21
CA PHE A 147 -14.17 3.42 12.40
C PHE A 147 -15.57 4.03 12.31
N ILE A 148 -15.68 5.30 11.93
CA ILE A 148 -16.98 5.97 11.78
C ILE A 148 -17.82 5.35 10.64
N THR A 149 -17.18 4.93 9.55
CA THR A 149 -17.88 4.44 8.35
C THR A 149 -18.33 2.99 8.50
N TYR A 150 -17.54 2.14 9.16
CA TYR A 150 -17.74 0.69 9.18
C TYR A 150 -17.97 0.11 10.58
N GLY A 151 -17.84 0.90 11.66
CA GLY A 151 -18.12 0.45 13.02
C GLY A 151 -17.09 -0.49 13.64
N GLU A 152 -15.90 -0.62 13.04
CA GLU A 152 -14.75 -1.38 13.54
C GLU A 152 -13.57 -0.50 13.93
#